data_AF-A0A3D2N4K1-F1
#
_entry.id   AF-A0A3D2N4K1-F1
#
_cell.length_a   1.000
_cell.length_b   1.000
_cell.length_c   1.000
_cell.angle_alpha   90.00
_cell.angle_beta   90.00
_cell.angle_gamma   90.00
#
_symmetry.space_group_name_H-M   'P 1'
#
loop_
_entity.id
_entity.type
_entity.pdbx_description
1 polymer ?
#
loop_
_entity_poly.entity_id
_entity_poly.type
_entity_poly.pdbx_seq_one_letter_code
_entity_poly.pdbx_strand_id
1 'polypeptide(L)'
;SDEQLAALMAGQLPEGMTEEEAAAYMAQGGNKEQMQDLTNMGMNAMGGLDMGSLMSGNGDFMGGLTDAQKEFLASLTDEQLAMMQGMITETTQQNLDQLANSGKFSNTTYDANMVVLGYATLENPNSINIYPKDFASKERIIELINEYNDNAEEADEIEYTDIVGVMMSSVTSIINAISYVLIAFVAISLVVSSIMIGIITYISVLERTKEIGILRSIGASKRDISRVFNAETVIVGAVAGLLGVGISYLLTIPINAIIAHLTTVPMRAAIPYAAAGILVLISILLTLVAGLFPSRIAAKKDPVIALRTE
;
A
#
# COMPACT_ATOMS: atom_id res chain seq x y z
N SER A 1 -14.19 -49.00 9.63
CA SER A 1 -13.15 -49.68 8.81
C SER A 1 -13.73 -50.06 7.47
N ASP A 2 -12.91 -50.35 6.45
CA ASP A 2 -13.39 -50.78 5.12
C ASP A 2 -14.28 -52.04 5.19
N GLU A 3 -14.06 -52.91 6.20
CA GLU A 3 -14.92 -54.07 6.50
C GLU A 3 -16.35 -53.69 6.93
N GLN A 4 -16.54 -52.58 7.64
CA GLN A 4 -17.87 -52.12 8.07
C GLN A 4 -18.64 -51.47 6.92
N LEU A 5 -17.94 -50.86 5.96
CA LEU A 5 -18.53 -50.29 4.75
C LEU A 5 -19.03 -51.40 3.79
N ALA A 6 -18.29 -52.51 3.70
CA ALA A 6 -18.68 -53.67 2.88
C ALA A 6 -19.92 -54.39 3.43
N ALA A 7 -20.06 -54.51 4.77
CA ALA A 7 -21.21 -55.16 5.41
C ALA A 7 -22.53 -54.38 5.19
N LEU A 8 -22.47 -53.05 5.22
CA LEU A 8 -23.63 -52.18 4.97
C LEU A 8 -24.12 -52.21 3.51
N MET A 9 -23.22 -52.40 2.55
CA MET A 9 -23.59 -52.55 1.13
C MET A 9 -24.19 -53.93 0.79
N ALA A 10 -23.97 -54.94 1.64
CA ALA A 10 -24.51 -56.31 1.47
C ALA A 10 -25.83 -56.56 2.22
N GLY A 11 -26.37 -55.56 2.93
CA GLY A 11 -27.68 -55.65 3.58
C GLY A 11 -27.72 -56.46 4.88
N GLN A 12 -26.59 -56.67 5.56
CA GLN A 12 -26.55 -57.31 6.88
C GLN A 12 -26.04 -56.33 7.96
N LEU A 13 -26.66 -56.37 9.13
CA LEU A 13 -26.27 -55.57 10.30
C LEU A 13 -24.97 -56.13 10.91
N PRO A 14 -23.91 -55.31 11.09
CA PRO A 14 -22.67 -55.77 11.73
C PRO A 14 -22.86 -56.04 13.22
N GLU A 15 -22.23 -57.11 13.74
CA GLU A 15 -22.34 -57.51 15.14
C GLU A 15 -21.85 -56.42 16.10
N GLY A 16 -22.70 -56.06 17.07
CA GLY A 16 -22.39 -55.10 18.12
C GLY A 16 -23.06 -53.72 17.99
N MET A 17 -23.83 -53.48 16.93
CA MET A 17 -24.62 -52.26 16.77
C MET A 17 -26.05 -52.46 17.28
N THR A 18 -26.50 -51.63 18.22
CA THR A 18 -27.89 -51.68 18.69
C THR A 18 -28.83 -51.14 17.60
N GLU A 19 -30.06 -51.68 17.49
CA GLU A 19 -31.04 -51.25 16.47
C GLU A 19 -31.30 -49.74 16.49
N GLU A 20 -31.13 -49.11 17.65
CA GLU A 20 -31.31 -47.66 17.86
C GLU A 20 -30.13 -46.84 17.31
N GLU A 21 -28.89 -47.32 17.43
CA GLU A 21 -27.70 -46.68 16.84
C GLU A 21 -27.63 -46.86 15.32
N ALA A 22 -28.08 -48.00 14.80
CA ALA A 22 -28.22 -48.24 13.37
C ALA A 22 -29.31 -47.33 12.75
N ALA A 23 -30.41 -47.11 13.47
CA ALA A 23 -31.46 -46.15 13.08
C ALA A 23 -30.97 -44.69 13.14
N ALA A 24 -30.15 -44.32 14.13
CA ALA A 24 -29.60 -42.97 14.25
C ALA A 24 -28.57 -42.65 13.14
N TYR A 25 -27.71 -43.60 12.78
CA TYR A 25 -26.77 -43.46 11.66
C TYR A 25 -27.50 -43.40 10.30
N MET A 26 -28.59 -44.15 10.14
CA MET A 26 -29.43 -44.09 8.94
C MET A 26 -30.39 -42.89 8.91
N ALA A 27 -30.64 -42.22 10.03
CA ALA A 27 -31.46 -41.01 10.09
C ALA A 27 -30.66 -39.73 9.78
N GLN A 28 -29.34 -39.72 10.02
CA GLN A 28 -28.45 -38.62 9.60
C GLN A 28 -28.11 -38.65 8.10
N GLY A 29 -28.10 -39.83 7.48
CA GLY A 29 -28.04 -39.98 6.03
C GLY A 29 -29.45 -40.01 5.45
N GLY A 30 -29.95 -38.84 5.04
CA GLY A 30 -31.27 -38.59 4.43
C GLY A 30 -32.14 -39.82 4.11
N ASN A 31 -33.21 -39.98 4.89
CA ASN A 31 -34.41 -40.81 4.65
C ASN A 31 -34.24 -41.94 3.62
N LYS A 32 -34.14 -43.20 4.07
CA LYS A 32 -34.16 -44.39 3.20
C LYS A 32 -35.31 -44.36 2.19
N GLU A 33 -36.51 -43.91 2.59
CA GLU A 33 -37.64 -43.77 1.67
C GLU A 33 -37.47 -42.62 0.67
N GLN A 34 -36.84 -41.50 1.04
CA GLN A 34 -36.59 -40.42 0.09
C GLN A 34 -35.40 -40.71 -0.81
N MET A 35 -34.36 -41.40 -0.33
CA MET A 35 -33.25 -41.85 -1.17
C MET A 35 -33.75 -42.94 -2.12
N GLN A 36 -34.55 -43.90 -1.65
CA GLN A 36 -35.14 -44.94 -2.49
C GLN A 36 -36.21 -44.37 -3.42
N ASP A 37 -36.99 -43.37 -3.02
CA ASP A 37 -37.90 -42.61 -3.90
C ASP A 37 -37.17 -41.68 -4.83
N LEU A 38 -36.05 -41.04 -4.47
CA LEU A 38 -35.24 -40.23 -5.41
C LEU A 38 -34.47 -41.13 -6.37
N THR A 39 -34.10 -42.33 -5.95
CA THR A 39 -33.45 -43.32 -6.80
C THR A 39 -34.49 -43.99 -7.71
N ASN A 40 -35.70 -44.28 -7.22
CA ASN A 40 -36.83 -44.83 -8.00
C ASN A 40 -37.52 -43.77 -8.86
N MET A 41 -37.64 -42.51 -8.41
CA MET A 41 -38.09 -41.36 -9.20
C MET A 41 -37.02 -40.94 -10.20
N GLY A 42 -35.73 -41.06 -9.85
CA GLY A 42 -34.63 -40.91 -10.80
C GLY A 42 -34.63 -42.00 -11.88
N MET A 43 -34.92 -43.24 -11.50
CA MET A 43 -35.06 -44.39 -12.42
C MET A 43 -36.35 -44.38 -13.25
N ASN A 44 -37.46 -43.82 -12.76
CA ASN A 44 -38.73 -43.72 -13.50
C ASN A 44 -38.87 -42.41 -14.29
N ALA A 45 -38.23 -41.31 -13.90
CA ALA A 45 -38.31 -40.03 -14.61
C ALA A 45 -37.40 -39.97 -15.84
N MET A 46 -36.35 -40.79 -15.89
CA MET A 46 -35.63 -41.11 -17.14
C MET A 46 -36.21 -42.40 -17.72
N GLY A 47 -37.21 -42.25 -18.57
CA GLY A 47 -37.99 -43.36 -19.12
C GLY A 47 -37.14 -44.49 -19.71
N GLY A 48 -37.30 -45.69 -19.15
CA GLY A 48 -37.21 -46.96 -19.86
C GLY A 48 -35.87 -47.36 -20.45
N LEU A 49 -34.74 -46.88 -19.93
CA LEU A 49 -33.40 -47.34 -20.31
C LEU A 49 -32.74 -48.02 -19.11
N ASP A 50 -32.54 -49.34 -19.20
CA ASP A 50 -31.86 -50.13 -18.18
C ASP A 50 -30.38 -49.72 -18.06
N MET A 51 -30.08 -48.97 -17.00
CA MET A 51 -28.76 -48.39 -16.75
C MET A 51 -27.68 -49.46 -16.47
N GLY A 52 -28.06 -50.70 -16.16
CA GLY A 52 -27.13 -51.83 -16.01
C GLY A 52 -26.44 -52.23 -17.32
N SER A 53 -27.12 -52.07 -18.46
CA SER A 53 -26.57 -52.38 -19.78
C SER A 53 -25.57 -51.31 -20.27
N LEU A 54 -25.78 -50.04 -19.87
CA LEU A 54 -24.92 -48.91 -20.23
C LEU A 54 -23.59 -48.88 -19.45
N MET A 55 -23.56 -49.42 -18.23
CA MET A 55 -22.33 -49.47 -17.42
C MET A 55 -21.40 -50.63 -17.76
N SER A 56 -21.87 -51.66 -18.48
CA SER A 56 -21.11 -52.88 -18.74
C SER A 56 -20.05 -52.72 -19.84
N GLY A 57 -20.08 -51.64 -20.63
CA GLY A 57 -19.13 -51.40 -21.73
C GLY A 57 -19.19 -52.43 -22.88
N ASN A 58 -19.94 -53.51 -22.71
CA ASN A 58 -20.29 -54.44 -23.79
C ASN A 58 -21.46 -53.83 -24.57
N GLY A 59 -21.21 -53.48 -25.83
CA GLY A 59 -22.09 -52.68 -26.70
C GLY A 59 -23.42 -53.32 -27.09
N ASP A 60 -24.24 -53.75 -26.14
CA ASP A 60 -25.59 -54.27 -26.35
C ASP A 60 -26.66 -53.26 -25.93
N PHE A 61 -26.62 -52.09 -26.58
CA PHE A 61 -27.58 -50.98 -26.40
C PHE A 61 -29.03 -51.37 -26.77
N MET A 62 -29.19 -52.41 -27.59
CA MET A 62 -30.49 -52.87 -28.12
C MET A 62 -31.36 -53.59 -27.08
N GLY A 63 -30.76 -54.17 -26.03
CA GLY A 63 -31.47 -55.01 -25.06
C GLY A 63 -32.47 -54.26 -24.18
N GLY A 64 -32.19 -53.00 -23.83
CA GLY A 64 -32.97 -52.19 -22.90
C GLY A 64 -34.07 -51.32 -23.52
N LEU A 65 -34.25 -51.35 -24.84
CA LEU A 65 -35.18 -50.46 -25.55
C LEU A 65 -36.58 -51.05 -25.72
N THR A 66 -37.60 -50.20 -25.64
CA THR A 66 -38.99 -50.59 -25.94
C THR A 66 -39.15 -50.93 -27.43
N ASP A 67 -40.12 -51.78 -27.78
CA ASP A 67 -40.30 -52.25 -29.16
C ASP A 67 -40.55 -51.09 -30.15
N ALA A 68 -41.24 -50.03 -29.72
CA ALA A 68 -41.44 -48.81 -30.51
C ALA A 68 -40.13 -48.03 -30.76
N GLN A 69 -39.20 -48.04 -29.80
CA GLN A 69 -37.89 -47.40 -29.95
C GLN A 69 -36.97 -48.22 -30.86
N LYS A 70 -37.05 -49.56 -30.81
CA LYS A 70 -36.33 -50.45 -31.73
C LYS A 70 -36.76 -50.24 -33.18
N GLU A 71 -38.06 -50.05 -33.41
CA GLU A 71 -38.61 -49.78 -34.75
C GLU A 71 -38.20 -48.40 -35.27
N PHE A 72 -38.18 -47.38 -34.40
CA PHE A 72 -37.66 -46.06 -34.73
C PHE A 72 -36.16 -46.08 -35.07
N LEU A 73 -35.36 -46.83 -34.31
CA LEU A 73 -33.91 -46.98 -34.57
C LEU A 73 -33.63 -47.74 -35.86
N ALA A 74 -34.47 -48.71 -36.21
CA ALA A 74 -34.38 -49.43 -37.49
C ALA A 74 -34.76 -48.55 -38.70
N SER A 75 -35.42 -47.40 -38.48
CA SER A 75 -35.78 -46.44 -39.53
C SER A 75 -34.71 -45.38 -39.81
N LEU A 76 -33.64 -45.34 -39.01
CA LEU A 76 -32.53 -44.40 -39.15
C LEU A 76 -31.47 -44.94 -40.11
N THR A 77 -30.70 -44.05 -40.75
CA THR A 77 -29.53 -44.44 -41.54
C THR A 77 -28.35 -44.76 -40.61
N ASP A 78 -27.43 -45.62 -41.07
CA ASP A 78 -26.26 -46.05 -40.28
C ASP A 78 -25.43 -44.88 -39.73
N GLU A 79 -25.39 -43.76 -40.47
CA GLU A 79 -24.67 -42.55 -40.10
C GLU A 79 -25.35 -41.77 -38.95
N GLN A 80 -26.69 -41.76 -38.92
CA GLN A 80 -27.46 -41.16 -37.82
C GLN A 80 -27.39 -42.03 -36.56
N LEU A 81 -27.35 -43.35 -36.72
CA LEU A 81 -27.18 -44.29 -35.62
C LEU A 81 -25.80 -44.11 -34.96
N ALA A 82 -24.74 -43.98 -35.75
CA ALA A 82 -23.39 -43.75 -35.26
C ALA A 82 -23.24 -42.41 -34.52
N MET A 83 -23.86 -41.34 -35.03
CA MET A 83 -23.84 -40.02 -34.39
C MET A 83 -24.58 -40.03 -33.04
N MET A 84 -25.71 -40.73 -32.97
CA MET A 84 -26.48 -40.88 -31.74
C MET A 84 -25.72 -41.74 -30.71
N GLN A 85 -25.06 -42.82 -31.14
CA GLN A 85 -24.23 -43.66 -30.28
C GLN A 85 -23.02 -42.89 -29.72
N GLY A 86 -22.37 -42.06 -30.53
CA GLY A 86 -21.27 -41.19 -30.09
C GLY A 86 -21.73 -40.19 -29.01
N MET A 87 -22.88 -39.55 -29.23
CA MET A 87 -23.45 -38.58 -28.28
C MET A 87 -23.85 -39.23 -26.95
N ILE A 88 -24.48 -40.41 -26.98
CA ILE A 88 -24.84 -41.15 -25.76
C ILE A 88 -23.58 -41.57 -25.00
N THR A 89 -22.54 -42.02 -25.70
CA THR A 89 -21.29 -42.45 -25.06
C THR A 89 -20.58 -41.27 -24.39
N GLU A 90 -20.44 -40.14 -25.06
CA GLU A 90 -19.85 -38.92 -24.48
C GLU A 90 -20.65 -38.39 -23.28
N THR A 91 -21.98 -38.35 -23.40
CA THR A 91 -22.86 -37.86 -22.32
C THR A 91 -22.81 -38.81 -21.12
N THR A 92 -22.76 -40.12 -21.37
CA THR A 92 -22.63 -41.14 -20.33
C THR A 92 -21.27 -41.03 -19.64
N GLN A 93 -20.20 -40.77 -20.38
CA GLN A 93 -18.85 -40.61 -19.84
C GLN A 93 -18.73 -39.33 -19.01
N GLN A 94 -19.30 -38.21 -19.47
CA GLN A 94 -19.38 -36.96 -18.70
C GLN A 94 -20.21 -37.12 -17.42
N ASN A 95 -21.33 -37.85 -17.48
CA ASN A 95 -22.15 -38.14 -16.31
C ASN A 95 -21.43 -39.09 -15.34
N LEU A 96 -20.67 -40.07 -15.85
CA LEU A 96 -19.81 -40.95 -15.04
C LEU A 96 -18.67 -40.19 -14.37
N ASP A 97 -18.01 -39.25 -15.05
CA ASP A 97 -16.98 -38.39 -14.46
C ASP A 97 -17.55 -37.42 -13.43
N GLN A 98 -18.77 -36.92 -13.63
CA GLN A 98 -19.50 -36.13 -12.64
C GLN A 98 -19.92 -36.97 -11.43
N LEU A 99 -20.40 -38.19 -11.63
CA LEU A 99 -20.73 -39.10 -10.52
C LEU A 99 -19.48 -39.59 -9.78
N ALA A 100 -18.38 -39.85 -10.48
CA ALA A 100 -17.10 -40.24 -9.88
C ALA A 100 -16.48 -39.09 -9.07
N ASN A 101 -16.74 -37.83 -9.45
CA ASN A 101 -16.33 -36.66 -8.67
C ASN A 101 -17.38 -36.22 -7.62
N SER A 102 -18.65 -36.60 -7.73
CA SER A 102 -19.68 -36.27 -6.72
C SER A 102 -19.55 -37.10 -5.44
N GLY A 103 -18.87 -38.25 -5.51
CA GLY A 103 -18.48 -39.08 -4.36
C GLY A 103 -17.13 -38.74 -3.72
N LYS A 104 -16.38 -37.77 -4.27
CA LYS A 104 -15.16 -37.26 -3.61
C LYS A 104 -15.56 -36.33 -2.47
N PHE A 105 -15.87 -36.92 -1.32
CA PHE A 105 -15.90 -36.19 -0.08
C PHE A 105 -14.54 -35.52 0.10
N SER A 106 -14.56 -34.21 0.36
CA SER A 106 -13.38 -33.43 0.69
C SER A 106 -12.54 -34.18 1.72
N ASN A 107 -11.30 -34.55 1.39
CA ASN A 107 -10.35 -35.21 2.29
C ASN A 107 -9.80 -34.22 3.35
N THR A 108 -10.60 -33.23 3.71
CA THR A 108 -10.29 -32.22 4.71
C THR A 108 -10.65 -32.78 6.08
N THR A 109 -9.63 -33.10 6.86
CA THR A 109 -9.75 -33.46 8.28
C THR A 109 -10.50 -32.35 9.04
N TYR A 110 -11.21 -32.71 10.11
CA TYR A 110 -11.89 -31.76 11.00
C TYR A 110 -10.98 -30.58 11.38
N ASP A 111 -9.72 -30.85 11.70
CA ASP A 111 -8.74 -29.84 12.06
C ASP A 111 -8.41 -28.91 10.88
N ALA A 112 -8.27 -29.44 9.67
CA ALA A 112 -8.04 -28.65 8.46
C ALA A 112 -9.24 -27.74 8.15
N ASN A 113 -10.46 -28.25 8.34
CA ASN A 113 -11.68 -27.44 8.21
C ASN A 113 -11.78 -26.38 9.31
N MET A 114 -11.34 -26.69 10.53
CA MET A 114 -11.37 -25.74 11.63
C MET A 114 -10.39 -24.59 11.41
N VAL A 115 -9.20 -24.85 10.86
CA VAL A 115 -8.25 -23.81 10.43
C VAL A 115 -8.86 -22.93 9.34
N VAL A 116 -9.48 -23.53 8.31
CA VAL A 116 -10.17 -22.78 7.22
C VAL A 116 -11.35 -21.94 7.75
N LEU A 117 -12.04 -22.42 8.78
CA LEU A 117 -13.15 -21.72 9.44
C LEU A 117 -12.68 -20.69 10.49
N GLY A 118 -11.38 -20.47 10.63
CA GLY A 118 -10.81 -19.46 11.53
C GLY A 118 -10.86 -19.85 13.01
N TYR A 119 -10.83 -21.14 13.33
CA TYR A 119 -10.76 -21.64 14.70
C TYR A 119 -9.45 -21.23 15.36
N ALA A 120 -9.56 -20.45 16.44
CA ALA A 120 -8.43 -20.01 17.24
C ALA A 120 -8.54 -20.60 18.65
N THR A 121 -7.44 -21.13 19.16
CA THR A 121 -7.32 -21.55 20.56
C THR A 121 -6.35 -20.61 21.28
N LEU A 122 -6.32 -20.67 22.62
CA LEU A 122 -5.37 -19.86 23.40
C LEU A 122 -3.90 -20.21 23.07
N GLU A 123 -3.66 -21.43 22.57
CA GLU A 123 -2.35 -21.92 22.14
C GLU A 123 -2.02 -21.58 20.68
N ASN A 124 -3.03 -21.23 19.86
CA ASN A 124 -2.88 -20.82 18.47
C ASN A 124 -3.86 -19.67 18.15
N PRO A 125 -3.51 -18.42 18.51
CA PRO A 125 -4.38 -17.27 18.29
C PRO A 125 -4.39 -16.86 16.80
N ASN A 126 -5.56 -16.52 16.27
CA ASN A 126 -5.70 -15.98 14.91
C ASN A 126 -5.16 -14.54 14.80
N SER A 127 -5.12 -13.77 15.90
CA SER A 127 -4.51 -12.44 15.91
C SER A 127 -4.02 -12.04 17.31
N ILE A 128 -2.99 -11.21 17.35
CA ILE A 128 -2.41 -10.68 18.58
C ILE A 128 -2.47 -9.16 18.52
N ASN A 129 -3.18 -8.54 19.46
CA ASN A 129 -3.24 -7.09 19.60
C ASN A 129 -2.19 -6.61 20.60
N ILE A 130 -1.21 -5.84 20.11
CA ILE A 130 -0.16 -5.27 20.93
C ILE A 130 -0.45 -3.78 21.15
N TYR A 131 -0.37 -3.34 22.41
CA TYR A 131 -0.60 -1.94 22.81
C TYR A 131 0.69 -1.36 23.40
N PRO A 132 1.56 -0.75 22.57
CA PRO A 132 2.80 -0.15 23.05
C PRO A 132 2.54 1.01 24.01
N LYS A 133 3.39 1.14 25.04
CA LYS A 133 3.29 2.23 26.02
C LYS A 133 3.65 3.60 25.43
N ASP A 134 4.55 3.62 24.45
CA ASP A 134 5.07 4.82 23.81
C ASP A 134 5.48 4.54 22.35
N PHE A 135 5.75 5.61 21.60
CA PHE A 135 6.14 5.51 20.19
C PHE A 135 7.48 4.81 19.99
N ALA A 136 8.43 4.92 20.92
CA ALA A 136 9.73 4.27 20.79
C ALA A 136 9.60 2.74 20.93
N SER A 137 8.75 2.28 21.85
CA SER A 137 8.42 0.88 22.05
C SER A 137 7.68 0.31 20.84
N LYS A 138 6.76 1.09 20.26
CA LYS A 138 6.10 0.73 19.00
C LYS A 138 7.11 0.53 17.88
N GLU A 139 8.01 1.50 17.66
CA GLU A 139 9.04 1.43 16.62
C GLU A 139 9.92 0.20 16.81
N ARG A 140 10.31 -0.08 18.06
CA ARG A 140 11.11 -1.26 18.39
C ARG A 140 10.38 -2.58 18.08
N ILE A 141 9.07 -2.65 18.28
CA ILE A 141 8.27 -3.82 17.91
C ILE A 141 8.26 -3.99 16.39
N ILE A 142 8.07 -2.90 15.63
CA ILE A 142 8.11 -2.93 14.17
C ILE A 142 9.48 -3.40 13.66
N GLU A 143 10.57 -2.87 14.23
CA GLU A 143 11.93 -3.32 13.91
C GLU A 143 12.12 -4.82 14.15
N LEU A 144 11.65 -5.35 15.29
CA LEU A 144 11.76 -6.77 15.62
C LEU A 144 10.94 -7.66 14.67
N ILE A 145 9.73 -7.21 14.27
CA ILE A 145 8.90 -7.91 13.30
C ILE A 145 9.60 -7.95 11.93
N ASN A 146 10.15 -6.82 11.48
CA ASN A 146 10.88 -6.76 10.23
C ASN A 146 12.14 -7.65 10.26
N GLU A 147 12.91 -7.61 11.35
CA GLU A 147 14.11 -8.46 11.53
C GLU A 147 13.77 -9.96 11.52
N TYR A 148 12.63 -10.33 12.09
CA TYR A 148 12.12 -11.70 12.01
C TYR A 148 11.70 -12.06 10.57
N ASN A 149 10.90 -11.21 9.92
CA ASN A 149 10.41 -11.44 8.56
C ASN A 149 11.55 -11.52 7.53
N ASP A 150 12.63 -10.76 7.72
CA ASP A 150 13.81 -10.81 6.84
C ASP A 150 14.46 -12.22 6.76
N ASN A 151 14.23 -13.07 7.77
CA ASN A 151 14.78 -14.43 7.85
C ASN A 151 13.70 -15.53 7.85
N ALA A 152 12.42 -15.16 7.75
CA ALA A 152 11.30 -16.09 7.77
C ALA A 152 11.01 -16.63 6.35
N GLU A 153 10.42 -17.83 6.28
CA GLU A 153 9.80 -18.28 5.04
C GLU A 153 8.49 -17.51 4.81
N GLU A 154 8.07 -17.35 3.55
CA GLU A 154 6.88 -16.56 3.16
C GLU A 154 5.59 -17.03 3.89
N ALA A 155 5.52 -18.30 4.28
CA ALA A 155 4.41 -18.87 5.05
C ALA A 155 4.39 -18.48 6.54
N ASP A 156 5.53 -18.06 7.08
CA ASP A 156 5.72 -17.71 8.50
C ASP A 156 5.88 -16.19 8.70
N GLU A 157 5.75 -15.38 7.64
CA GLU A 157 5.84 -13.92 7.73
C GLU A 157 4.75 -13.35 8.63
N ILE A 158 5.16 -12.47 9.54
CA ILE A 158 4.24 -11.75 10.42
C ILE A 158 3.67 -10.57 9.64
N GLU A 159 2.40 -10.70 9.27
CA GLU A 159 1.60 -9.56 8.82
C GLU A 159 1.10 -8.74 10.01
N TYR A 160 1.26 -7.42 9.95
CA TYR A 160 0.79 -6.52 11.00
C TYR A 160 0.10 -5.29 10.43
N THR A 161 -0.84 -4.74 11.21
CA THR A 161 -1.52 -3.48 10.89
C THR A 161 -1.28 -2.46 12.00
N ASP A 162 -0.60 -1.36 11.65
CA ASP A 162 -0.33 -0.26 12.57
C ASP A 162 -1.41 0.83 12.48
N ILE A 163 -2.49 0.65 13.25
CA ILE A 163 -3.64 1.56 13.26
C ILE A 163 -3.24 3.01 13.59
N VAL A 164 -2.33 3.17 14.57
CA VAL A 164 -1.87 4.50 14.99
C VAL A 164 -0.97 5.14 13.92
N GLY A 165 -0.09 4.36 13.28
CA GLY A 165 0.74 4.82 12.18
C GLY A 165 -0.07 5.26 10.98
N VAL A 166 -1.10 4.49 10.60
CA VAL A 166 -2.01 4.85 9.50
C VAL A 166 -2.77 6.15 9.80
N MET A 167 -3.22 6.36 11.05
CA MET A 167 -3.85 7.61 11.44
C MET A 167 -2.85 8.80 11.41
N MET A 168 -1.64 8.60 11.93
CA MET A 168 -0.60 9.62 12.00
C MET A 168 0.05 9.93 10.65
N SER A 169 0.06 8.98 9.70
CA SER A 169 0.61 9.18 8.36
C SER A 169 -0.21 10.23 7.59
N SER A 170 -1.53 10.23 7.76
CA SER A 170 -2.42 11.23 7.18
C SER A 170 -2.13 12.63 7.74
N VAL A 171 -1.96 12.75 9.07
CA VAL A 171 -1.59 14.02 9.72
C VAL A 171 -0.23 14.50 9.25
N THR A 172 0.76 13.61 9.20
CA THR A 172 2.12 13.91 8.74
C THR A 172 2.13 14.37 7.29
N SER A 173 1.32 13.73 6.43
CA SER A 173 1.18 14.11 5.02
C SER A 173 0.60 15.52 4.86
N ILE A 174 -0.40 15.89 5.67
CA ILE A 174 -0.97 17.24 5.68
C ILE A 174 0.08 18.27 6.15
N ILE A 175 0.79 17.97 7.24
CA ILE A 175 1.86 18.85 7.76
C ILE A 175 2.95 19.04 6.70
N ASN A 176 3.36 17.97 6.02
CA ASN A 176 4.36 18.03 4.95
C ASN A 176 3.86 18.84 3.76
N ALA A 177 2.61 18.67 3.33
CA ALA A 177 2.02 19.45 2.25
C ALA A 177 2.01 20.95 2.57
N ILE A 178 1.57 21.33 3.78
CA ILE A 178 1.61 22.73 4.24
C ILE A 178 3.05 23.24 4.29
N SER A 179 3.97 22.44 4.81
CA SER A 179 5.39 22.79 4.89
C SER A 179 5.99 23.06 3.51
N TYR A 180 5.71 22.22 2.52
CA TYR A 180 6.17 22.42 1.14
C TYR A 180 5.60 23.70 0.52
N VAL A 181 4.33 24.00 0.76
CA VAL A 181 3.72 25.25 0.29
C VAL A 181 4.41 26.46 0.93
N LEU A 182 4.64 26.43 2.25
CA LEU A 182 5.35 27.51 2.95
C LEU A 182 6.81 27.65 2.46
N ILE A 183 7.51 26.55 2.23
CA ILE A 183 8.87 26.55 1.67
C ILE A 183 8.86 27.18 0.26
N ALA A 184 7.87 26.87 -0.57
CA ALA A 184 7.74 27.48 -1.89
C ALA A 184 7.52 29.00 -1.80
N PHE A 185 6.67 29.47 -0.88
CA PHE A 185 6.48 30.90 -0.63
C PHE A 185 7.78 31.57 -0.18
N VAL A 186 8.49 30.98 0.78
CA VAL A 186 9.77 31.49 1.27
C VAL A 186 10.79 31.55 0.13
N ALA A 187 10.89 30.51 -0.71
CA ALA A 187 11.81 30.48 -1.83
C ALA A 187 11.54 31.63 -2.82
N ILE A 188 10.29 31.87 -3.18
CA ILE A 188 9.91 32.99 -4.06
C ILE A 188 10.25 34.33 -3.40
N SER A 189 9.90 34.51 -2.12
CA SER A 189 10.23 35.73 -1.38
C SER A 189 11.74 35.98 -1.30
N LEU A 190 12.55 34.95 -1.15
CA LEU A 190 14.00 35.05 -1.15
C LEU A 190 14.55 35.50 -2.52
N VAL A 191 14.01 34.97 -3.61
CA VAL A 191 14.40 35.39 -4.98
C VAL A 191 14.05 36.87 -5.20
N VAL A 192 12.82 37.27 -4.89
CA VAL A 192 12.37 38.66 -5.03
C VAL A 192 13.23 39.60 -4.17
N SER A 193 13.51 39.21 -2.93
CA SER A 193 14.36 39.99 -2.01
C SER A 193 15.79 40.11 -2.52
N SER A 194 16.36 39.03 -3.05
CA SER A 194 17.70 39.02 -3.65
C SER A 194 17.81 39.98 -4.84
N ILE A 195 16.82 39.97 -5.74
CA ILE A 195 16.75 40.92 -6.85
C ILE A 195 16.65 42.35 -6.34
N MET A 196 15.81 42.61 -5.33
CA MET A 196 15.65 43.94 -4.74
C MET A 196 16.96 44.47 -4.13
N ILE A 197 17.69 43.62 -3.39
CA ILE A 197 19.01 43.97 -2.84
C ILE A 197 19.98 44.31 -3.97
N GLY A 198 19.99 43.52 -5.04
CA GLY A 198 20.81 43.79 -6.23
C GLY A 198 20.50 45.14 -6.88
N ILE A 199 19.22 45.49 -7.02
CA ILE A 199 18.77 46.78 -7.57
C ILE A 199 19.19 47.95 -6.68
N ILE A 200 18.96 47.85 -5.36
CA ILE A 200 19.33 48.91 -4.42
C ILE A 200 20.85 49.13 -4.44
N THR A 201 21.61 48.05 -4.42
CA THR A 201 23.09 48.11 -4.49
C THR A 201 23.55 48.71 -5.81
N TYR A 202 22.86 48.40 -6.92
CA TYR A 202 23.14 49.01 -8.22
C TYR A 202 22.89 50.53 -8.23
N ILE A 203 21.77 50.98 -7.67
CA ILE A 203 21.45 52.41 -7.56
C ILE A 203 22.48 53.14 -6.70
N SER A 204 22.85 52.57 -5.54
CA SER A 204 23.89 53.11 -4.66
C SER A 204 25.24 53.31 -5.38
N VAL A 205 25.62 52.36 -6.25
CA VAL A 205 26.83 52.48 -7.08
C VAL A 205 26.71 53.63 -8.09
N LEU A 206 25.54 53.83 -8.69
CA LEU A 206 25.33 54.92 -9.65
C LEU A 206 25.40 56.29 -8.97
N GLU A 207 24.78 56.44 -7.81
CA GLU A 207 24.81 57.68 -7.03
C GLU A 207 26.24 58.04 -6.59
N ARG A 208 27.03 57.03 -6.20
CA ARG A 208 28.43 57.21 -5.75
C ARG A 208 29.45 57.17 -6.90
N THR A 209 29.05 57.36 -8.17
CA THR A 209 29.97 57.26 -9.32
C THR A 209 31.13 58.24 -9.24
N LYS A 210 30.91 59.47 -8.77
CA LYS A 210 31.95 60.51 -8.62
C LYS A 210 33.01 60.13 -7.60
N GLU A 211 32.60 59.54 -6.47
CA GLU A 211 33.51 59.04 -5.43
C GLU A 211 34.39 57.90 -5.95
N ILE A 212 33.80 56.96 -6.71
CA ILE A 212 34.53 55.86 -7.37
C ILE A 212 35.56 56.44 -8.36
N GLY A 213 35.18 57.46 -9.14
CA GLY A 213 36.08 58.15 -10.06
C GLY A 213 37.28 58.78 -9.38
N ILE A 214 37.07 59.46 -8.24
CA ILE A 214 38.15 60.06 -7.43
C ILE A 214 39.08 58.97 -6.89
N LEU A 215 38.53 57.91 -6.28
CA LEU A 215 39.32 56.79 -5.73
C LEU A 215 40.17 56.11 -6.81
N ARG A 216 39.60 55.88 -8.00
CA ARG A 216 40.30 55.26 -9.12
C ARG A 216 41.38 56.15 -9.72
N SER A 217 41.21 57.48 -9.68
CA SER A 217 42.21 58.44 -10.16
C SER A 217 43.40 58.60 -9.20
N ILE A 218 43.21 58.34 -7.90
CA ILE A 218 44.28 58.33 -6.88
C ILE A 218 45.03 56.98 -6.86
N GLY A 219 44.53 55.96 -7.59
CA GLY A 219 45.23 54.69 -7.81
C GLY A 219 44.52 53.45 -7.27
N ALA A 220 43.28 53.55 -6.78
CA ALA A 220 42.52 52.38 -6.33
C ALA A 220 42.28 51.40 -7.49
N SER A 221 42.60 50.13 -7.27
CA SER A 221 42.40 49.10 -8.28
C SER A 221 40.90 48.75 -8.42
N LYS A 222 40.52 48.17 -9.56
CA LYS A 222 39.16 47.65 -9.78
C LYS A 222 38.73 46.65 -8.68
N ARG A 223 39.69 45.89 -8.13
CA ARG A 223 39.44 44.92 -7.07
C ARG A 223 39.18 45.59 -5.74
N ASP A 224 39.83 46.71 -5.44
CA ASP A 224 39.62 47.44 -4.19
C ASP A 224 38.23 48.05 -4.15
N ILE A 225 37.79 48.66 -5.26
CA ILE A 225 36.42 49.15 -5.42
C ILE A 225 35.41 48.02 -5.23
N SER A 226 35.59 46.87 -5.91
CA SER A 226 34.68 45.73 -5.74
C SER A 226 34.66 45.17 -4.31
N ARG A 227 35.80 45.17 -3.59
CA ARG A 227 35.88 44.69 -2.20
C ARG A 227 35.10 45.59 -1.25
N VAL A 228 35.14 46.90 -1.45
CA VAL A 228 34.38 47.85 -0.62
C VAL A 228 32.87 47.57 -0.75
N PHE A 229 32.36 47.46 -1.98
CA PHE A 229 30.93 47.18 -2.20
C PHE A 229 30.52 45.77 -1.75
N ASN A 230 31.39 44.77 -1.94
CA ASN A 230 31.13 43.43 -1.40
C ASN A 230 31.11 43.45 0.14
N ALA A 231 32.00 44.21 0.79
CA ALA A 231 32.01 44.36 2.24
C ALA A 231 30.75 45.07 2.75
N GLU A 232 30.29 46.13 2.08
CA GLU A 232 29.00 46.78 2.38
C GLU A 232 27.85 45.78 2.34
N THR A 233 27.82 44.93 1.30
CA THR A 233 26.79 43.90 1.14
C THR A 233 26.86 42.83 2.23
N VAL A 234 28.06 42.39 2.61
CA VAL A 234 28.26 41.43 3.71
C VAL A 234 27.79 42.00 5.04
N ILE A 235 28.08 43.28 5.32
CA ILE A 235 27.62 43.95 6.54
C ILE A 235 26.09 44.03 6.56
N VAL A 236 25.48 44.41 5.43
CA VAL A 236 24.01 44.43 5.30
C VAL A 236 23.42 43.04 5.55
N GLY A 237 24.00 41.98 4.96
CA GLY A 237 23.57 40.60 5.19
C GLY A 237 23.73 40.14 6.64
N ALA A 238 24.85 40.48 7.28
CA ALA A 238 25.09 40.12 8.67
C ALA A 238 24.09 40.80 9.61
N VAL A 239 23.86 42.11 9.42
CA VAL A 239 22.91 42.88 10.24
C VAL A 239 21.48 42.39 9.99
N ALA A 240 21.09 42.17 8.74
CA ALA A 240 19.77 41.65 8.39
C ALA A 240 19.53 40.25 8.96
N GLY A 241 20.53 39.36 8.87
CA GLY A 241 20.47 38.01 9.44
C GLY A 241 20.33 38.03 10.96
N LEU A 242 21.13 38.84 11.66
CA LEU A 242 21.06 38.99 13.12
C LEU A 242 19.71 39.56 13.57
N LEU A 243 19.21 40.59 12.88
CA LEU A 243 17.89 41.16 13.16
C LEU A 243 16.77 40.16 12.88
N GLY A 244 16.85 39.43 11.76
CA GLY A 244 15.88 38.40 11.41
C GLY A 244 15.79 37.32 12.48
N VAL A 245 16.93 36.76 12.91
CA VAL A 245 16.99 35.78 14.00
C VAL A 245 16.47 36.37 15.32
N GLY A 246 16.87 37.59 15.66
CA GLY A 246 16.41 38.27 16.88
C GLY A 246 14.89 38.45 16.90
N ILE A 247 14.30 38.84 15.75
CA ILE A 247 12.85 38.94 15.58
C ILE A 247 12.19 37.56 15.69
N SER A 248 12.76 36.51 15.09
CA SER A 248 12.22 35.14 15.21
C SER A 248 12.19 34.65 16.67
N TYR A 249 13.24 34.93 17.46
CA TYR A 249 13.22 34.63 18.90
C TYR A 249 12.16 35.44 19.64
N LEU A 250 11.99 36.72 19.29
CA LEU A 250 10.97 37.55 19.90
C LEU A 250 9.55 37.04 19.60
N LEU A 251 9.30 36.61 18.36
CA LEU A 251 8.02 36.01 17.95
C LEU A 251 7.75 34.66 18.61
N THR A 252 8.78 33.94 19.02
CA THR A 252 8.64 32.65 19.72
C THR A 252 7.91 32.81 21.06
N ILE A 253 8.00 33.98 21.71
CA ILE A 253 7.34 34.26 23.00
C ILE A 253 5.80 34.20 22.88
N PRO A 254 5.13 35.03 22.05
CA PRO A 254 3.68 34.96 21.90
C PRO A 254 3.22 33.63 21.28
N ILE A 255 4.01 33.02 20.39
CA ILE A 255 3.70 31.70 19.83
C ILE A 255 3.62 30.65 20.94
N ASN A 256 4.62 30.59 21.82
CA ASN A 256 4.61 29.66 22.96
C ASN A 256 3.47 29.95 23.94
N ALA A 257 3.12 31.21 24.15
CA ALA A 257 1.97 31.57 24.97
C ALA A 257 0.65 31.05 24.38
N ILE A 258 0.46 31.17 23.06
CA ILE A 258 -0.72 30.65 22.37
C ILE A 258 -0.76 29.11 22.44
N ILE A 259 0.36 28.44 22.17
CA ILE A 259 0.45 26.98 22.26
C ILE A 259 0.05 26.50 23.65
N ALA A 260 0.59 27.12 24.71
CA ALA A 260 0.29 26.74 26.09
C ALA A 260 -1.20 26.91 26.48
N HIS A 261 -1.95 27.80 25.81
CA HIS A 261 -3.40 27.93 26.02
C HIS A 261 -4.21 26.90 25.23
N LEU A 262 -3.71 26.44 24.08
CA LEU A 262 -4.42 25.53 23.19
C LEU A 262 -4.11 24.05 23.48
N THR A 263 -2.96 23.74 24.09
CA THR A 263 -2.53 22.37 24.37
C THR A 263 -2.13 22.19 25.83
N THR A 264 -2.45 21.03 26.39
CA THR A 264 -2.04 20.62 27.75
C THR A 264 -0.66 19.96 27.78
N VAL A 265 -0.02 19.82 26.61
CA VAL A 265 1.30 19.19 26.44
C VAL A 265 2.38 20.26 26.59
N PRO A 266 3.48 20.00 27.33
CA PRO A 266 4.60 20.93 27.48
C PRO A 266 5.44 21.01 26.18
N MET A 267 4.83 21.44 25.09
CA MET A 267 5.51 21.69 23.82
C MET A 267 5.99 23.13 23.77
N ARG A 268 7.28 23.34 23.50
CA ARG A 268 7.87 24.67 23.33
C ARG A 268 8.46 24.78 21.93
N ALA A 269 8.00 25.75 21.17
CA ALA A 269 8.71 26.21 19.99
C ALA A 269 10.06 26.77 20.45
N ALA A 270 11.14 26.18 19.97
CA ALA A 270 12.50 26.59 20.27
C ALA A 270 13.31 26.55 18.98
N ILE A 271 14.06 27.62 18.72
CA ILE A 271 15.00 27.68 17.60
C ILE A 271 16.36 27.23 18.14
N PRO A 272 16.95 26.13 17.65
CA PRO A 272 18.27 25.70 18.08
C PRO A 272 19.33 26.76 17.74
N TYR A 273 20.29 27.01 18.63
CA TYR A 273 21.36 27.98 18.40
C TYR A 273 22.18 27.68 17.14
N ALA A 274 22.39 26.40 16.83
CA ALA A 274 23.04 25.98 15.59
C ALA A 274 22.25 26.40 14.34
N ALA A 275 20.94 26.23 14.35
CA ALA A 275 20.07 26.64 13.25
C ALA A 275 20.07 28.17 13.08
N ALA A 276 20.05 28.92 14.19
CA ALA A 276 20.18 30.38 14.17
C ALA A 276 21.49 30.83 13.50
N GLY A 277 22.62 30.21 13.82
CA GLY A 277 23.91 30.49 13.16
C GLY A 277 23.88 30.21 11.65
N ILE A 278 23.29 29.09 11.24
CA ILE A 278 23.13 28.73 9.83
C ILE A 278 22.27 29.77 9.08
N LEU A 279 21.17 30.25 9.68
CA LEU A 279 20.31 31.27 9.07
C LEU A 279 21.05 32.59 8.82
N VAL A 280 21.89 33.03 9.76
CA VAL A 280 22.73 34.23 9.56
C VAL A 280 23.72 34.02 8.42
N LEU A 281 24.38 32.86 8.37
CA LEU A 281 25.30 32.53 7.28
C LEU A 281 24.60 32.51 5.92
N ILE A 282 23.40 31.92 5.84
CA ILE A 282 22.58 31.92 4.61
C ILE A 282 22.24 33.36 4.21
N SER A 283 21.87 34.23 5.15
CA SER A 283 21.57 35.64 4.87
C SER A 283 22.77 36.38 4.28
N ILE A 284 23.96 36.20 4.86
CA ILE A 284 25.21 36.77 4.34
C ILE A 284 25.51 36.24 2.93
N LEU A 285 25.36 34.94 2.69
CA LEU A 285 25.62 34.35 1.38
C LEU A 285 24.64 34.86 0.32
N LEU A 286 23.34 34.92 0.63
CA LEU A 286 22.32 35.41 -0.29
C LEU A 286 22.54 36.86 -0.68
N THR A 287 22.79 37.72 0.31
CA THR A 287 23.07 39.14 0.07
C THR A 287 24.36 39.31 -0.72
N LEU A 288 25.43 38.62 -0.37
CA LEU A 288 26.69 38.62 -1.12
C LEU A 288 26.45 38.25 -2.59
N VAL A 289 25.76 37.13 -2.86
CA VAL A 289 25.45 36.68 -4.22
C VAL A 289 24.67 37.74 -5.00
N ALA A 290 23.69 38.39 -4.36
CA ALA A 290 22.94 39.50 -4.96
C ALA A 290 23.82 40.72 -5.28
N GLY A 291 24.77 41.06 -4.39
CA GLY A 291 25.66 42.21 -4.53
C GLY A 291 26.86 42.00 -5.45
N LEU A 292 27.19 40.76 -5.82
CA LEU A 292 28.33 40.46 -6.70
C LEU A 292 28.17 41.10 -8.10
N PHE A 293 26.95 41.14 -8.63
CA PHE A 293 26.67 41.73 -9.95
C PHE A 293 26.91 43.26 -9.97
N PRO A 294 26.26 44.08 -9.11
CA PRO A 294 26.48 45.52 -9.09
C PRO A 294 27.92 45.90 -8.70
N SER A 295 28.55 45.16 -7.78
CA SER A 295 29.95 45.39 -7.39
C SER A 295 30.92 45.27 -8.57
N ARG A 296 30.67 44.31 -9.47
CA ARG A 296 31.45 44.16 -10.72
C ARG A 296 31.24 45.31 -11.68
N ILE A 297 30.03 45.88 -11.74
CA ILE A 297 29.73 47.05 -12.57
C ILE A 297 30.47 48.28 -12.02
N ALA A 298 30.42 48.50 -10.71
CA ALA A 298 31.14 49.60 -10.03
C ALA A 298 32.63 49.59 -10.37
N ALA A 299 33.27 48.43 -10.25
CA ALA A 299 34.68 48.23 -10.52
C ALA A 299 35.09 48.51 -11.99
N LYS A 300 34.14 48.42 -12.93
CA LYS A 300 34.40 48.62 -14.37
C LYS A 300 34.14 50.06 -14.84
N LYS A 301 33.58 50.95 -14.01
CA LYS A 301 33.32 52.36 -14.37
C LYS A 301 34.62 53.10 -14.71
N ASP A 302 34.64 53.81 -15.82
CA ASP A 302 35.80 54.58 -16.29
C ASP A 302 35.97 55.88 -15.46
N PRO A 303 37.14 56.10 -14.82
CA PRO A 303 37.38 57.30 -14.03
C PRO A 303 37.30 58.60 -14.84
N VAL A 304 37.66 58.59 -16.13
CA VAL A 304 37.61 59.79 -16.98
C VAL A 304 36.16 60.19 -17.25
N ILE A 305 35.30 59.21 -17.50
CA ILE A 305 33.86 59.44 -17.71
C ILE A 305 33.21 59.86 -16.40
N ALA A 306 33.54 59.20 -15.29
CA ALA A 306 32.99 59.47 -13.97
C ALA A 306 33.28 60.89 -13.44
N LEU A 307 34.42 61.49 -13.84
CA LEU A 307 34.81 62.85 -13.47
C LEU A 307 34.32 63.92 -14.46
N ARG A 308 33.93 63.52 -15.68
CA ARG A 308 33.44 64.42 -16.73
C ARG A 308 31.92 64.63 -16.69
N THR A 309 31.18 63.69 -16.11
CA THR A 309 29.78 63.90 -15.72
C THR A 309 29.72 64.94 -14.59
N GLU A 310 28.97 66.03 -14.81
CA GLU A 310 28.84 67.25 -13.97
C GLU A 310 28.97 67.01 -12.44
#